data_AF-A0A433IB85-F1
#
_entry.id   AF-A0A433IB85-F1
#
_cell.length_a   1.000
_cell.length_b   1.000
_cell.length_c   1.000
_cell.angle_alpha   90.00
_cell.angle_beta   90.00
_cell.angle_gamma   90.00
#
_symmetry.space_group_name_H-M   'P 1'
#
loop_
_entity.id
_entity.type
_entity.pdbx_description
1 polymer ?
#
loop_
_entity_poly.entity_id
_entity_poly.type
_entity_poly.pdbx_seq_one_letter_code
_entity_poly.pdbx_strand_id
1 'polypeptide(L)'
;MLRTLLTAIFDQTPDCATAQTRLQCWTEHVKASGLHGFDTFLNTWHRWQDGILNDFEGGHNSGFIEGLSHKLKWLKRRCFGLDDLTELFRRLWLDIESPRRWA
;
A
#
# COMPACT_ATOMS: atom_id res chain seq x y z
N MET A 1 -5.65 21.34 -1.96
CA MET A 1 -4.56 21.25 -2.95
C MET A 1 -3.48 20.24 -2.56
N LEU A 2 -2.94 20.24 -1.33
CA LEU A 2 -1.83 19.35 -0.93
C LEU A 2 -2.13 17.84 -1.09
N ARG A 3 -3.36 17.39 -0.78
CA ARG A 3 -3.78 16.00 -1.02
C ARG A 3 -3.70 15.61 -2.51
N THR A 4 -4.14 16.50 -3.40
CA THR A 4 -4.13 16.26 -4.85
C THR A 4 -2.69 16.20 -5.37
N LEU A 5 -1.81 17.07 -4.86
CA LEU A 5 -0.39 17.04 -5.19
C LEU A 5 0.26 15.73 -4.73
N LEU A 6 -0.04 15.27 -3.52
CA LEU A 6 0.46 13.99 -3.01
C LEU A 6 0.01 12.83 -3.92
N THR A 7 -1.26 12.81 -4.33
CA THR A 7 -1.79 11.78 -5.24
C THR A 7 -1.06 11.81 -6.58
N ALA A 8 -0.84 13.00 -7.15
CA ALA A 8 -0.11 13.16 -8.41
C ALA A 8 1.34 12.67 -8.32
N ILE A 9 2.00 12.83 -7.17
CA ILE A 9 3.36 12.31 -6.96
C ILE A 9 3.37 10.78 -7.09
N PHE A 10 2.44 10.08 -6.45
CA PHE A 10 2.34 8.61 -6.55
C PHE A 10 1.94 8.12 -7.95
N ASP A 11 1.00 8.81 -8.62
CA ASP A 11 0.51 8.37 -9.93
C ASP A 11 1.46 8.67 -11.10
N GLN A 12 2.25 9.75 -11.00
CA GLN A 12 2.99 10.31 -12.15
C GLN A 12 4.51 10.21 -12.02
N THR A 13 5.03 9.61 -10.95
CA THR A 13 6.47 9.52 -10.76
C THR A 13 6.98 8.12 -11.12
N PRO A 14 7.85 8.00 -12.13
CA PRO A 14 8.25 6.70 -12.66
C PRO A 14 9.43 6.07 -11.91
N ASP A 15 10.16 6.84 -11.10
CA ASP A 15 11.40 6.41 -10.47
C ASP A 15 11.54 6.89 -9.02
N CYS A 16 12.23 6.08 -8.23
CA CYS A 16 12.45 6.27 -6.80
C CYS A 16 13.17 7.60 -6.46
N ALA A 17 14.17 8.01 -7.25
CA ALA A 17 14.95 9.22 -6.97
C ALA A 17 14.11 10.50 -7.16
N THR A 18 13.31 10.54 -8.24
CA THR A 18 12.37 11.62 -8.49
C THR A 18 11.25 11.64 -7.44
N ALA A 19 10.78 10.46 -7.01
CA ALA A 19 9.73 10.34 -5.99
C ALA A 19 10.21 10.87 -4.63
N GLN A 20 11.43 10.52 -4.24
CA GLN A 20 12.06 11.02 -3.02
C GLN A 20 12.14 12.55 -3.02
N THR A 21 12.65 13.13 -4.11
CA THR A 21 12.80 14.59 -4.23
C THR A 21 11.44 15.29 -4.15
N ARG A 22 10.42 14.77 -4.85
CA ARG A 22 9.07 15.34 -4.85
C ARG A 22 8.38 15.23 -3.49
N LEU A 23 8.52 14.08 -2.81
CA LEU A 23 7.94 13.86 -1.47
C LEU A 23 8.63 14.72 -0.39
N GLN A 24 9.94 14.95 -0.50
CA GLN A 24 10.66 15.87 0.37
C GLN A 24 10.17 17.30 0.21
N CYS A 25 10.10 17.81 -1.03
CA CYS A 25 9.60 19.15 -1.32
C CYS A 25 8.14 19.32 -0.86
N TRP A 26 7.30 18.31 -1.09
CA TRP A 26 5.91 18.32 -0.61
C TRP A 26 5.84 18.35 0.93
N THR A 27 6.68 17.58 1.61
CA THR A 27 6.76 17.56 3.09
C THR A 27 7.14 18.92 3.65
N GLU A 28 8.10 19.61 3.03
CA GLU A 28 8.50 20.97 3.42
C GLU A 28 7.34 21.96 3.22
N HIS A 29 6.61 21.85 2.11
CA HIS A 29 5.45 22.68 1.84
C HIS A 29 4.32 22.47 2.86
N VAL A 30 4.07 21.23 3.27
CA VAL A 30 3.10 20.89 4.33
C VAL A 30 3.52 21.51 5.65
N LYS A 31 4.79 21.38 6.04
CA LYS A 31 5.32 21.98 7.27
C LYS A 31 5.20 23.51 7.25
N ALA A 32 5.55 24.14 6.12
CA ALA A 32 5.43 25.59 5.94
C ALA A 32 3.97 26.08 5.97
N SER A 33 3.02 25.26 5.55
CA SER A 33 1.59 25.60 5.59
C SER A 33 0.97 25.60 7.00
N GLY A 34 1.66 25.06 8.01
CA GLY A 34 1.15 24.95 9.38
C GLY A 34 -0.03 24.00 9.54
N LEU A 35 -0.30 23.13 8.55
CA LEU A 35 -1.44 22.22 8.55
C LEU A 35 -1.12 20.92 9.29
N HIS A 36 -1.83 20.67 10.38
CA HIS A 36 -1.71 19.44 11.18
C HIS A 36 -2.41 18.21 10.55
N GLY A 37 -3.19 18.40 9.48
CA GLY A 37 -3.94 17.32 8.83
C GLY A 37 -3.10 16.21 8.21
N PHE A 38 -1.77 16.40 8.12
CA PHE A 38 -0.84 15.44 7.54
C PHE A 38 0.21 14.94 8.53
N ASP A 39 0.15 15.31 9.81
CA ASP A 39 1.18 14.97 10.81
C ASP A 39 1.41 13.45 10.90
N THR A 40 0.35 12.65 10.85
CA THR A 40 0.41 11.19 10.82
C THR A 40 1.16 10.68 9.59
N PHE A 41 0.92 11.27 8.42
CA PHE A 41 1.63 10.91 7.19
C PHE A 41 3.09 11.35 7.26
N LEU A 42 3.39 12.55 7.76
CA LEU A 42 4.76 13.04 7.93
C LEU A 42 5.59 12.13 8.85
N ASN A 43 4.99 11.68 9.96
CA ASN A 43 5.62 10.71 10.86
C ASN A 43 5.87 9.36 10.17
N THR A 44 4.91 8.92 9.34
CA THR A 44 5.04 7.67 8.58
C THR A 44 6.13 7.78 7.52
N TRP A 45 6.17 8.88 6.77
CA TRP A 45 7.20 9.20 5.79
C TRP A 45 8.59 9.21 6.43
N HIS A 46 8.74 9.89 7.56
CA HIS A 46 10.04 9.96 8.24
C HIS A 46 10.54 8.60 8.74
N ARG A 47 9.62 7.71 9.17
CA ARG A 47 9.97 6.40 9.71
C ARG A 47 10.17 5.32 8.65
N TRP A 48 9.46 5.41 7.53
CA TRP A 48 9.36 4.34 6.54
C TRP A 48 9.71 4.79 5.13
N GLN A 49 10.52 5.85 4.99
CA GLN A 49 10.88 6.45 3.71
C GLN A 49 11.32 5.40 2.68
N ASP A 50 12.23 4.50 3.06
CA ASP A 50 12.76 3.47 2.16
C ASP A 50 11.68 2.50 1.66
N GLY A 51 10.75 2.10 2.54
CA GLY A 51 9.63 1.22 2.17
C GLY A 51 8.57 1.90 1.31
N ILE A 52 8.35 3.21 1.52
CA ILE A 52 7.46 4.02 0.67
C ILE A 52 8.08 4.24 -0.70
N LEU A 53 9.40 4.47 -0.75
CA LEU A 53 10.13 4.67 -1.99
C LEU A 53 10.20 3.41 -2.85
N ASN A 54 10.17 2.23 -2.23
CA ASN A 54 10.07 0.96 -2.93
C ASN A 54 8.77 0.81 -3.74
N ASP A 55 7.70 1.57 -3.45
CA ASP A 55 6.48 1.60 -4.27
C ASP A 55 6.74 2.17 -5.68
N PHE A 56 7.74 3.05 -5.79
CA PHE A 56 8.19 3.66 -7.04
C PHE A 56 9.24 2.81 -7.77
N GLU A 57 9.69 1.71 -7.16
CA GLU A 57 10.64 0.79 -7.76
C GLU A 57 9.89 -0.39 -8.41
N GLY A 58 10.11 -0.61 -9.71
CA GLY A 58 9.60 -1.78 -10.42
C GLY A 58 8.16 -1.70 -10.95
N GLY A 59 7.45 -0.57 -10.82
CA GLY A 59 6.09 -0.43 -11.34
C GLY A 59 5.14 -1.49 -10.79
N HIS A 60 5.36 -1.92 -9.55
CA HIS A 60 4.53 -2.91 -8.90
C HIS A 60 3.15 -2.29 -8.68
N ASN A 61 2.18 -2.68 -9.50
CA ASN A 61 0.80 -2.33 -9.22
C ASN A 61 0.43 -2.88 -7.83
N SER A 62 -0.25 -2.08 -7.03
CA SER A 62 -0.85 -2.57 -5.79
C SER A 62 -1.89 -3.67 -6.05
N GLY A 63 -2.24 -3.96 -7.31
CA GLY A 63 -3.24 -4.93 -7.73
C GLY A 63 -3.01 -6.35 -7.20
N PHE A 64 -1.77 -6.81 -7.02
CA PHE A 64 -1.53 -8.08 -6.31
C PHE A 64 -1.94 -7.99 -4.84
N ILE A 65 -1.52 -6.93 -4.14
CA ILE A 65 -1.82 -6.70 -2.73
C ILE A 65 -3.30 -6.41 -2.51
N GLU A 66 -3.94 -5.69 -3.43
CA GLU A 66 -5.37 -5.39 -3.44
C GLU A 66 -6.18 -6.66 -3.69
N GLY A 67 -5.78 -7.48 -4.67
CA GLY A 67 -6.36 -8.79 -4.93
C GLY A 67 -6.22 -9.75 -3.73
N LEU A 68 -5.05 -9.76 -3.09
CA LEU A 68 -4.80 -10.53 -1.87
C LEU A 68 -5.65 -10.02 -0.70
N SER A 69 -5.75 -8.70 -0.52
CA SER A 69 -6.57 -8.07 0.52
C SER A 69 -8.05 -8.41 0.36
N HIS A 70 -8.53 -8.40 -0.88
CA HIS A 70 -9.90 -8.76 -1.20
C HIS A 70 -10.15 -10.24 -0.89
N LYS A 71 -9.27 -11.15 -1.33
CA LYS A 71 -9.33 -12.59 -1.02
C LYS A 71 -9.31 -12.85 0.49
N LEU A 72 -8.41 -12.21 1.24
CA LEU A 72 -8.36 -12.32 2.70
C LEU A 72 -9.66 -11.86 3.37
N LYS A 73 -10.27 -10.78 2.88
CA LYS A 73 -11.57 -10.30 3.38
C LYS A 73 -12.69 -11.31 3.13
N TRP A 74 -12.75 -11.92 1.94
CA TRP A 74 -13.71 -12.98 1.64
C TRP A 74 -13.46 -14.25 2.46
N LEU A 75 -12.20 -14.65 2.60
CA LEU A 75 -11.82 -15.80 3.42
C LEU A 75 -12.27 -15.62 4.87
N LYS A 76 -12.02 -14.45 5.47
CA LYS A 76 -12.49 -14.11 6.82
C LYS A 76 -14.02 -14.20 6.96
N ARG A 77 -14.76 -13.77 5.93
CA ARG A 77 -16.24 -13.89 5.92
C ARG A 77 -16.71 -15.35 5.83
N ARG A 78 -16.07 -16.16 4.98
CA ARG A 78 -16.42 -17.58 4.79
C ARG A 78 -15.99 -18.46 5.96
N CYS A 79 -14.92 -18.08 6.65
CA CYS A 79 -14.31 -18.80 7.75
C CYS A 79 -14.67 -18.22 9.12
N PHE A 80 -15.70 -17.38 9.19
CA PHE A 80 -16.16 -16.82 10.46
C PHE A 80 -16.57 -17.96 11.41
N GLY A 81 -15.97 -18.00 12.61
CA GLY A 81 -16.18 -19.07 13.60
C GLY A 81 -15.27 -20.29 13.45
N LEU A 82 -14.28 -20.27 12.54
CA LEU A 82 -13.19 -21.24 12.55
C LEU A 82 -12.07 -20.77 13.45
N ASP A 83 -11.86 -21.49 14.57
CA ASP A 83 -10.79 -21.19 15.53
C ASP A 83 -9.46 -21.87 15.17
N ASP A 84 -9.48 -22.81 14.22
CA ASP A 84 -8.29 -23.52 13.74
C ASP A 84 -7.54 -22.69 12.67
N LEU A 85 -6.38 -22.18 13.07
CA LEU A 85 -5.50 -21.40 12.19
C LEU A 85 -4.93 -22.23 11.03
N THR A 86 -4.65 -23.52 11.23
CA THR A 86 -4.14 -24.40 10.18
C THR A 86 -5.15 -24.55 9.05
N GLU A 87 -6.43 -24.71 9.39
CA GLU A 87 -7.51 -24.78 8.40
C GLU A 87 -7.70 -23.44 7.66
N LEU A 88 -7.55 -22.31 8.37
CA LEU A 88 -7.57 -20.98 7.75
C LEU A 88 -6.45 -20.79 6.72
N PHE A 89 -5.22 -21.19 7.05
CA PHE A 89 -4.08 -21.12 6.11
C PHE A 89 -4.22 -22.10 4.94
N ARG A 90 -4.78 -23.30 5.15
CA ARG A 90 -5.05 -24.25 4.07
C ARG A 90 -6.05 -23.66 3.06
N ARG A 91 -7.10 -22.99 3.54
CA ARG A 91 -8.10 -22.32 2.68
C ARG A 91 -7.52 -21.10 1.96
N LEU A 92 -6.69 -20.31 2.64
CA LEU A 92 -5.96 -19.21 2.02
C LEU A 92 -5.08 -19.71 0.86
N TRP A 93 -4.34 -20.79 1.09
CA TRP A 93 -3.50 -21.42 0.07
C TRP A 93 -4.32 -21.87 -1.15
N LEU A 94 -5.46 -22.54 -0.92
CA LEU A 94 -6.37 -22.95 -1.99
C LEU A 94 -6.92 -21.74 -2.77
N ASP A 95 -7.28 -20.64 -2.10
CA ASP A 95 -7.81 -19.44 -2.76
C ASP A 95 -6.76 -18.67 -3.56
N ILE A 96 -5.48 -18.73 -3.17
CA ILE A 96 -4.36 -18.11 -3.91
C ILE A 96 -3.97 -18.96 -5.12
N GLU A 97 -3.98 -20.29 -4.98
CA GLU A 97 -3.54 -21.23 -6.01
C GLU A 97 -4.63 -21.67 -6.99
N SER A 98 -5.92 -21.59 -6.61
CA SER A 98 -7.02 -22.05 -7.47
C SER A 98 -7.07 -21.37 -8.84
N PRO A 99 -6.78 -20.07 -9.02
CA PRO A 99 -6.78 -19.49 -10.37
C PRO A 99 -5.64 -20.02 -11.26
N ARG A 100 -4.54 -20.52 -10.68
CA ARG A 100 -3.38 -21.04 -11.43
C ARG A 100 -3.54 -22.50 -11.85
N ARG A 101 -4.36 -23.28 -11.15
CA ARG A 101 -4.53 -24.72 -11.42
C ARG A 101 -5.68 -25.05 -12.38
N TRP A 102 -6.54 -24.08 -12.67
CA TRP A 102 -7.74 -24.25 -13.49
C TRP A 102 -7.76 -23.28 -14.69
N ALA A 103 -6.63 -22.66 -14.99
CA ALA A 103 -6.33 -21.91 -16.20
C ALA A 103 -5.38 -22.74 -17.07
#